data_AF-A0A4S1ZKD1-F1
#
_entry.id   AF-A0A4S1ZKD1-F1
#
_cell.length_a   1.000
_cell.length_b   1.000
_cell.length_c   1.000
_cell.angle_alpha   90.00
_cell.angle_beta   90.00
_cell.angle_gamma   90.00
#
_symmetry.space_group_name_H-M   'P 1'
#
loop_
_entity.id
_entity.type
_entity.pdbx_description
1 polymer ?
#
loop_
_entity_poly.entity_id
_entity_poly.type
_entity_poly.pdbx_seq_one_letter_code
_entity_poly.pdbx_strand_id
1 'polypeptide(L)'
;MNIGILQSAGIAGTVIECALSTPDNDDVFTATIYSKDNGNDKNVGADLKFGNISGIVVAPGSATEFSFDSAMTMYVAERMRLATVFPDKSAEELMESFDRDVLAERINKVWMSLKRDFLVSMPRIALLAPDGMTEDVADTLAAVVAGLSEQGIGVFGPYNTNDYIDRQQFLHFDATLAILDGEAKEVLGAVTDESRTKLLIGIPMVMASTEYGATNDFDASGIVQPAYALRKAVYTVIDVVRCREAYDEGHSDPLPKLYHERRDDSEKVRFAVRKQNNAPENGN
;
A
#
# COMPACT_ATOMS: atom_id res chain seq x y z
N MET A 1 -1.95 -3.55 -21.53
CA MET A 1 -2.55 -2.92 -20.35
C MET A 1 -3.89 -2.29 -20.75
N ASN A 2 -5.00 -2.77 -20.17
CA ASN A 2 -6.33 -2.18 -20.36
C ASN A 2 -6.80 -1.57 -19.04
N ILE A 3 -7.35 -0.36 -19.06
CA ILE A 3 -7.86 0.32 -17.86
C ILE A 3 -9.35 0.58 -18.03
N GLY A 4 -10.15 0.14 -17.06
CA GLY A 4 -11.59 0.43 -17.00
C GLY A 4 -11.85 1.74 -16.27
N ILE A 5 -12.81 2.54 -16.74
CA ILE A 5 -13.24 3.78 -16.06
C ILE A 5 -14.73 3.69 -15.74
N LEU A 6 -15.08 3.61 -14.46
CA LEU A 6 -16.46 3.53 -14.00
C LEU A 6 -17.03 4.93 -13.77
N GLN A 7 -18.16 5.25 -14.43
CA GLN A 7 -18.85 6.53 -14.36
C GLN A 7 -20.31 6.36 -13.93
N SER A 8 -20.88 7.39 -13.30
CA SER A 8 -22.31 7.44 -12.94
C SER A 8 -23.20 7.42 -14.20
N ALA A 9 -24.30 6.66 -14.14
CA ALA A 9 -25.28 6.54 -15.22
C ALA A 9 -26.11 7.82 -15.48
N GLY A 10 -25.91 8.90 -14.71
CA GLY A 10 -26.70 10.14 -14.78
C GLY A 10 -26.12 11.26 -15.64
N ILE A 11 -24.85 11.18 -16.04
CA ILE A 11 -24.24 12.15 -16.98
C ILE A 11 -24.55 11.65 -18.39
N ALA A 12 -25.76 11.95 -18.86
CA ALA A 12 -26.23 11.62 -20.20
C ALA A 12 -25.33 12.28 -21.26
N GLY A 13 -24.36 11.51 -21.75
CA GLY A 13 -23.43 11.96 -22.78
C GLY A 13 -22.40 10.88 -23.11
N THR A 14 -22.86 9.80 -23.74
CA THR A 14 -22.06 8.65 -24.21
C THR A 14 -21.69 7.69 -23.09
N VAL A 15 -22.44 6.59 -22.99
CA VAL A 15 -21.97 5.37 -22.34
C VAL A 15 -20.67 4.98 -23.04
N ILE A 16 -19.53 5.20 -22.40
CA ILE A 16 -18.32 4.49 -22.76
C ILE A 16 -18.54 3.09 -22.19
N GLU A 17 -18.99 2.17 -23.05
CA GLU A 17 -18.92 0.74 -22.76
C GLU A 17 -17.48 0.43 -22.31
N CYS A 18 -17.31 0.15 -21.01
CA CYS A 18 -16.07 -0.35 -20.49
C CYS A 18 -15.81 -1.72 -21.12
N ALA A 19 -14.67 -1.81 -21.81
CA ALA A 19 -14.14 -2.93 -22.57
C ALA A 19 -14.78 -4.31 -22.31
N LEU A 20 -15.34 -4.85 -23.38
CA LEU A 20 -15.71 -6.25 -23.58
C LEU A 20 -14.58 -7.19 -23.14
N SER A 21 -14.85 -8.06 -22.17
CA SER A 21 -14.00 -9.22 -21.89
C SER A 21 -14.42 -10.39 -22.80
N THR A 22 -13.44 -11.07 -23.39
CA THR A 22 -13.56 -12.47 -23.79
C THR A 22 -12.74 -13.30 -22.80
N PRO A 23 -13.19 -14.50 -22.43
CA PRO A 23 -12.68 -15.20 -21.26
C PRO A 23 -11.39 -15.95 -21.60
N ASP A 24 -10.34 -15.69 -20.81
CA ASP A 24 -9.25 -16.62 -20.50
C ASP A 24 -8.51 -16.09 -19.24
N ASN A 25 -9.23 -15.89 -18.13
CA ASN A 25 -8.68 -15.89 -16.76
C ASN A 25 -9.82 -15.77 -15.73
N ASP A 26 -9.79 -16.61 -14.69
CA ASP A 26 -10.90 -16.88 -13.76
C ASP A 26 -10.79 -16.15 -12.40
N ASP A 27 -10.07 -15.03 -12.33
CA ASP A 27 -10.04 -14.23 -11.09
C ASP A 27 -11.37 -13.48 -10.91
N VAL A 28 -12.27 -14.07 -10.10
CA VAL A 28 -13.57 -13.48 -9.73
C VAL A 28 -13.42 -12.73 -8.40
N PHE A 29 -13.66 -11.42 -8.41
CA PHE A 29 -13.77 -10.60 -7.20
C PHE A 29 -15.23 -10.23 -6.96
N THR A 30 -15.80 -10.63 -5.83
CA THR A 30 -17.12 -10.19 -5.40
C THR A 30 -16.98 -8.79 -4.81
N ALA A 31 -17.45 -7.78 -5.54
CA ALA A 31 -17.48 -6.41 -5.05
C ALA A 31 -18.85 -6.12 -4.42
N THR A 32 -18.85 -5.51 -3.24
CA THR A 32 -20.07 -4.91 -2.69
C THR A 32 -20.17 -3.49 -3.23
N ILE A 33 -21.14 -3.25 -4.12
CA ILE A 33 -21.42 -1.93 -4.69
C ILE A 33 -22.51 -1.26 -3.86
N TYR A 34 -22.20 -0.11 -3.27
CA TYR A 34 -23.19 0.76 -2.64
C TYR A 34 -23.75 1.76 -3.66
N SER A 35 -25.05 2.06 -3.61
CA SER A 35 -25.68 3.14 -4.35
C SER A 35 -26.49 3.99 -3.38
N LYS A 36 -26.03 5.21 -3.12
CA LYS A 36 -26.60 6.08 -2.08
C LYS A 36 -27.88 6.82 -2.51
N ASP A 37 -28.23 6.80 -3.80
CA ASP A 37 -29.24 7.70 -4.36
C ASP A 37 -30.70 7.18 -4.36
N ASN A 38 -30.96 5.92 -3.96
CA ASN A 38 -32.29 5.33 -4.19
C ASN A 38 -33.08 4.92 -2.94
N GLY A 39 -32.73 5.36 -1.73
CA GLY A 39 -33.51 5.07 -0.51
C GLY A 39 -33.80 3.58 -0.28
N ASN A 40 -33.00 2.72 -0.93
CA ASN A 40 -33.08 1.27 -0.95
C ASN A 40 -31.64 0.80 -0.85
N ASP A 41 -31.21 0.48 0.36
CA ASP A 41 -29.97 -0.27 0.65
C ASP A 41 -30.07 -1.67 0.05
N LYS A 42 -30.01 -1.78 -1.27
CA LYS A 42 -29.83 -3.05 -1.94
C LYS A 42 -28.33 -3.23 -2.12
N ASN A 43 -27.72 -3.97 -1.19
CA ASN A 43 -26.41 -4.57 -1.37
C ASN A 43 -26.46 -5.42 -2.65
N VAL A 44 -26.01 -4.86 -3.78
CA VAL A 44 -25.81 -5.65 -5.00
C VAL A 44 -24.38 -6.17 -4.92
N GLY A 45 -24.22 -7.33 -4.28
CA GLY A 45 -23.02 -8.15 -4.47
C GLY A 45 -23.07 -8.69 -5.89
N ALA A 46 -22.33 -8.08 -6.80
CA ALA A 46 -22.14 -8.59 -8.15
C ALA A 46 -20.74 -9.15 -8.26
N ASP A 47 -20.63 -10.38 -8.74
CA ASP A 47 -19.36 -10.95 -9.17
C ASP A 47 -18.89 -10.17 -10.40
N LEU A 48 -17.94 -9.25 -10.21
CA LEU A 48 -17.37 -8.51 -11.30
C LEU A 48 -16.26 -9.38 -11.93
N LYS A 49 -16.54 -9.92 -13.12
CA LYS A 49 -15.55 -10.62 -13.94
C LYS A 49 -14.75 -9.61 -14.74
N PHE A 50 -13.54 -9.28 -14.27
CA PHE A 50 -12.75 -8.20 -14.85
C PHE A 50 -11.83 -8.62 -16.02
N GLY A 51 -11.76 -9.90 -16.40
CA GLY A 51 -11.08 -10.36 -17.63
C GLY A 51 -9.68 -9.75 -17.83
N ASN A 52 -9.43 -9.15 -19.02
CA ASN A 52 -8.16 -8.52 -19.41
C ASN A 52 -7.94 -7.08 -18.87
N ILE A 53 -8.66 -6.65 -17.82
CA ILE A 53 -8.52 -5.31 -17.25
C ILE A 53 -7.39 -5.31 -16.22
N SER A 54 -6.37 -4.50 -16.46
CA SER A 54 -5.19 -4.36 -15.60
C SER A 54 -5.45 -3.43 -14.40
N GLY A 55 -6.40 -2.50 -14.52
CA GLY A 55 -6.78 -1.61 -13.42
C GLY A 55 -8.07 -0.84 -13.67
N ILE A 56 -8.64 -0.29 -12.60
CA ILE A 56 -9.94 0.39 -12.60
C ILE A 56 -9.82 1.78 -11.98
N VAL A 57 -10.44 2.75 -12.62
CA VAL A 57 -10.60 4.10 -12.10
C VAL A 57 -12.09 4.38 -11.89
N VAL A 58 -12.47 4.82 -10.69
CA VAL A 58 -13.82 5.30 -10.42
C VAL A 58 -13.84 6.82 -10.56
N ALA A 59 -14.67 7.31 -11.48
CA ALA A 59 -14.79 8.72 -11.78
C ALA A 59 -15.54 9.48 -10.66
N PRO A 60 -15.25 10.79 -10.50
CA PRO A 60 -16.03 11.65 -9.60
C PRO A 60 -17.51 11.67 -10.00
N GLY A 61 -18.41 11.85 -9.04
CA GLY A 61 -19.86 11.79 -9.33
C GLY A 61 -20.44 10.36 -9.35
N SER A 62 -19.60 9.32 -9.31
CA SER A 62 -20.08 7.95 -9.15
C SER A 62 -20.59 7.74 -7.73
N ALA A 63 -21.85 7.33 -7.57
CA ALA A 63 -22.43 6.94 -6.28
C ALA A 63 -21.88 5.60 -5.75
N THR A 64 -20.91 5.01 -6.46
CA THR A 64 -20.33 3.69 -6.20
C THR A 64 -19.05 3.81 -5.40
N GLU A 65 -19.13 3.42 -4.13
CA GLU A 65 -17.97 3.09 -3.30
C GLU A 65 -17.74 1.58 -3.35
N PHE A 66 -16.49 1.18 -3.58
CA PHE A 66 -16.06 -0.21 -3.54
C PHE A 66 -15.47 -0.50 -2.16
N SER A 67 -16.02 -1.51 -1.50
CA SER A 67 -15.42 -2.08 -0.30
C SER A 67 -15.12 -3.55 -0.53
N PHE A 68 -13.90 -3.96 -0.19
CA PHE A 68 -13.47 -5.34 -0.17
C PHE A 68 -12.93 -5.62 1.24
N ASP A 69 -13.26 -6.76 1.82
CA ASP A 69 -12.88 -7.10 3.21
C ASP A 69 -11.37 -7.02 3.47
N SER A 70 -10.55 -7.30 2.45
CA SER A 70 -9.09 -7.24 2.53
C SER A 70 -8.48 -5.91 2.09
N ALA A 71 -9.27 -4.99 1.53
CA ALA A 71 -8.76 -3.73 1.02
C ALA A 71 -8.49 -2.70 2.14
N MET A 72 -7.51 -1.85 1.90
CA MET A 72 -7.26 -0.67 2.70
C MET A 72 -7.18 0.53 1.75
N THR A 73 -7.77 1.66 2.15
CA THR A 73 -7.69 2.90 1.37
C THR A 73 -6.40 3.62 1.72
N MET A 74 -5.62 3.97 0.70
CA MET A 74 -4.46 4.85 0.81
C MET A 74 -4.69 6.10 -0.02
N TYR A 75 -4.59 7.27 0.61
CA TYR A 75 -4.54 8.56 -0.05
C TYR A 75 -3.16 8.77 -0.65
N VAL A 76 -3.10 8.93 -1.96
CA VAL A 76 -1.87 9.14 -2.74
C VAL A 76 -1.87 10.57 -3.24
N ALA A 77 -0.95 11.36 -2.69
CA ALA A 77 -0.61 12.71 -3.11
C ALA A 77 0.77 12.71 -3.80
N GLU A 78 1.24 13.86 -4.26
CA GLU A 78 2.57 13.95 -4.88
C GLU A 78 3.69 13.81 -3.84
N ARG A 79 3.52 14.43 -2.68
CA ARG A 79 4.55 14.45 -1.62
C ARG A 79 4.22 13.57 -0.43
N MET A 80 3.08 12.87 -0.47
CA MET A 80 2.60 12.09 0.66
C MET A 80 1.78 10.89 0.22
N ARG A 81 1.93 9.78 0.94
CA ARG A 81 0.98 8.67 0.96
C ARG A 81 0.46 8.50 2.37
N LEU A 82 -0.83 8.32 2.55
CA LEU A 82 -1.45 8.22 3.87
C LEU A 82 -2.49 7.11 3.92
N ALA A 83 -2.45 6.27 4.94
CA ALA A 83 -3.48 5.25 5.20
C ALA A 83 -3.84 5.20 6.70
N THR A 84 -4.93 4.51 7.04
CA THR A 84 -5.49 4.47 8.40
C THR A 84 -5.68 3.04 8.91
N VAL A 85 -5.17 2.71 10.11
CA VAL A 85 -5.23 1.37 10.69
C VAL A 85 -6.63 1.03 11.20
N PHE A 86 -7.36 1.96 11.81
CA PHE A 86 -8.73 1.72 12.29
C PHE A 86 -9.65 2.88 11.88
N PRO A 87 -10.08 2.92 10.60
CA PRO A 87 -10.86 4.04 10.08
C PRO A 87 -12.25 4.20 10.73
N ASP A 88 -12.80 3.09 11.27
CA ASP A 88 -14.15 3.06 11.83
C ASP A 88 -14.17 3.03 13.37
N LYS A 89 -13.02 3.14 14.04
CA LYS A 89 -12.94 3.15 15.52
C LYS A 89 -12.84 4.56 16.09
N SER A 90 -13.47 4.77 17.25
CA SER A 90 -13.20 5.94 18.10
C SER A 90 -11.93 5.75 18.94
N ALA A 91 -11.45 6.82 19.58
CA ALA A 91 -10.34 6.74 20.50
C ALA A 91 -10.68 5.87 21.72
N GLU A 92 -11.91 5.95 22.22
CA GLU A 92 -12.40 5.12 23.34
C GLU A 92 -12.43 3.64 22.95
N GLU A 93 -12.98 3.30 21.78
CA GLU A 93 -13.04 1.92 21.28
C GLU A 93 -11.66 1.33 21.03
N LEU A 94 -10.69 2.16 20.63
CA LEU A 94 -9.29 1.75 20.52
C LEU A 94 -8.72 1.33 21.88
N MET A 95 -9.00 2.08 22.95
CA MET A 95 -8.51 1.76 24.29
C MET A 95 -9.17 0.51 24.86
N GLU A 96 -10.45 0.29 24.57
CA GLU A 96 -11.19 -0.89 25.03
C GLU A 96 -10.80 -2.17 24.28
N SER A 97 -10.53 -2.05 22.97
CA SER A 97 -10.28 -3.20 22.09
C SER A 97 -9.19 -2.90 21.07
N PHE A 98 -7.94 -2.89 21.53
CA PHE A 98 -6.77 -2.81 20.67
C PHE A 98 -6.39 -4.18 20.09
N ASP A 99 -6.34 -4.28 18.76
CA ASP A 99 -6.02 -5.52 18.06
C ASP A 99 -4.62 -5.44 17.44
N ARG A 100 -3.68 -6.16 18.07
CA ARG A 100 -2.28 -6.23 17.64
C ARG A 100 -2.10 -6.91 16.28
N ASP A 101 -2.95 -7.87 15.95
CA ASP A 101 -2.81 -8.67 14.73
C ASP A 101 -3.32 -7.85 13.54
N VAL A 102 -4.42 -7.11 13.72
CA VAL A 102 -4.91 -6.14 12.73
C VAL A 102 -3.90 -5.03 12.50
N LEU A 103 -3.25 -4.51 13.55
CA LEU A 103 -2.19 -3.51 13.39
C LEU A 103 -1.03 -4.04 12.54
N ALA A 104 -0.49 -5.21 12.90
CA ALA A 104 0.64 -5.81 12.18
C ALA A 104 0.29 -6.12 10.72
N GLU A 105 -0.93 -6.63 10.49
CA GLU A 105 -1.45 -6.94 9.16
C GLU A 105 -1.55 -5.69 8.26
N ARG A 106 -2.11 -4.60 8.79
CA ARG A 106 -2.28 -3.35 8.03
C ARG A 106 -0.95 -2.65 7.78
N ILE A 107 -0.02 -2.67 8.75
CA ILE A 107 1.35 -2.20 8.53
C ILE A 107 2.01 -2.97 7.38
N ASN A 108 1.90 -4.30 7.39
CA ASN A 108 2.48 -5.13 6.34
C ASN A 108 1.83 -4.87 4.97
N LYS A 109 0.51 -4.63 4.92
CA LYS A 109 -0.16 -4.22 3.67
C LYS A 109 0.38 -2.92 3.09
N VAL A 110 0.54 -1.89 3.93
CA VAL A 110 1.13 -0.61 3.51
C VAL A 110 2.57 -0.81 3.05
N TRP A 111 3.36 -1.58 3.79
CA TRP A 111 4.74 -1.89 3.43
C TRP A 111 4.85 -2.61 2.09
N MET A 112 4.05 -3.66 1.88
CA MET A 112 4.00 -4.39 0.62
C MET A 112 3.54 -3.52 -0.55
N SER A 113 2.55 -2.65 -0.33
CA SER A 113 2.11 -1.70 -1.35
C SER A 113 3.25 -0.74 -1.72
N LEU A 114 3.98 -0.17 -0.75
CA LEU A 114 5.13 0.68 -1.04
C LEU A 114 6.19 -0.03 -1.89
N LYS A 115 6.47 -1.31 -1.62
CA LYS A 115 7.42 -2.09 -2.42
C LYS A 115 6.91 -2.42 -3.82
N ARG A 116 5.70 -2.97 -3.90
CA ARG A 116 5.18 -3.57 -5.14
C ARG A 116 4.43 -2.55 -6.01
N ASP A 117 3.67 -1.66 -5.41
CA ASP A 117 2.84 -0.66 -6.12
C ASP A 117 3.63 0.64 -6.40
N PHE A 118 4.69 0.92 -5.64
CA PHE A 118 5.48 2.15 -5.77
C PHE A 118 6.99 1.92 -5.95
N LEU A 119 7.44 0.67 -6.05
CA LEU A 119 8.86 0.31 -6.26
C LEU A 119 9.83 0.87 -5.20
N VAL A 120 9.35 1.14 -3.99
CA VAL A 120 10.19 1.60 -2.88
C VAL A 120 10.94 0.40 -2.30
N SER A 121 12.25 0.30 -2.54
CA SER A 121 13.03 -0.89 -2.16
C SER A 121 13.12 -1.09 -0.63
N MET A 122 13.25 0.00 0.13
CA MET A 122 13.28 0.00 1.60
C MET A 122 12.28 1.02 2.14
N PRO A 123 10.98 0.68 2.20
CA PRO A 123 9.95 1.60 2.63
C PRO A 123 10.12 2.02 4.09
N ARG A 124 9.93 3.32 4.33
CA ARG A 124 9.90 3.94 5.65
C ARG A 124 8.49 4.45 5.92
N ILE A 125 7.86 3.90 6.95
CA ILE A 125 6.48 4.22 7.35
C ILE A 125 6.55 4.96 8.68
N ALA A 126 5.99 6.16 8.73
CA ALA A 126 5.72 6.83 10.00
C ALA A 126 4.37 6.39 10.55
N LEU A 127 4.35 5.95 11.80
CA LEU A 127 3.14 5.57 12.52
C LEU A 127 2.71 6.73 13.43
N LEU A 128 1.49 7.25 13.22
CA LEU A 128 0.88 8.26 14.08
C LEU A 128 -0.07 7.60 15.06
N ALA A 129 -0.04 8.05 16.30
CA ALA A 129 -0.92 7.55 17.33
C ALA A 129 -1.62 8.71 18.06
N PRO A 130 -2.83 8.49 18.58
CA PRO A 130 -3.56 9.54 19.27
C PRO A 130 -2.89 9.86 20.61
N ASP A 131 -3.04 11.10 21.05
CA ASP A 131 -2.66 11.48 22.41
C ASP A 131 -3.55 10.78 23.44
N GLY A 132 -2.99 10.52 24.62
CA GLY A 132 -3.74 9.97 25.75
C GLY A 132 -4.05 8.47 25.66
N MET A 133 -3.27 7.70 24.88
CA MET A 133 -3.30 6.24 24.96
C MET A 133 -3.05 5.73 26.38
N THR A 134 -3.72 4.64 26.75
CA THR A 134 -3.40 3.90 27.97
C THR A 134 -2.01 3.27 27.86
N GLU A 135 -1.36 3.05 29.00
CA GLU A 135 -0.02 2.43 29.06
C GLU A 135 0.00 1.06 28.35
N ASP A 136 -1.01 0.21 28.60
CA ASP A 136 -1.15 -1.10 27.97
C ASP A 136 -1.22 -1.03 26.43
N VAL A 137 -1.95 -0.06 25.88
CA VAL A 137 -2.07 0.13 24.42
C VAL A 137 -0.76 0.67 23.84
N ALA A 138 -0.13 1.62 24.51
CA ALA A 138 1.15 2.18 24.10
C ALA A 138 2.27 1.12 24.10
N ASP A 139 2.31 0.27 25.13
CA ASP A 139 3.27 -0.84 25.23
C ASP A 139 3.03 -1.89 24.14
N THR A 140 1.76 -2.23 23.88
CA THR A 140 1.41 -3.16 22.80
C THR A 140 1.82 -2.61 21.43
N LEU A 141 1.56 -1.32 21.18
CA LEU A 141 1.97 -0.63 19.96
C LEU A 141 3.49 -0.65 19.77
N ALA A 142 4.24 -0.30 20.82
CA ALA A 142 5.70 -0.31 20.80
C ALA A 142 6.25 -1.73 20.54
N ALA A 143 5.66 -2.76 21.16
CA ALA A 143 6.05 -4.15 20.95
C ALA A 143 5.82 -4.62 19.51
N VAL A 144 4.69 -4.25 18.90
CA VAL A 144 4.40 -4.58 17.49
C VAL A 144 5.39 -3.87 16.55
N VAL A 145 5.65 -2.58 16.77
CA VAL A 145 6.61 -1.81 15.95
C VAL A 145 8.02 -2.41 16.05
N ALA A 146 8.48 -2.72 17.26
CA ALA A 146 9.78 -3.35 17.47
C ALA A 146 9.87 -4.71 16.77
N GLY A 147 8.85 -5.57 16.91
CA GLY A 147 8.82 -6.88 16.28
C GLY A 147 8.83 -6.82 14.74
N LEU A 148 8.14 -5.86 14.14
CA LEU A 148 8.16 -5.65 12.68
C LEU A 148 9.50 -5.08 12.20
N SER A 149 10.10 -4.19 12.98
CA SER A 149 11.44 -3.65 12.70
C SER A 149 12.51 -4.75 12.70
N GLU A 150 12.46 -5.68 13.65
CA GLU A 150 13.33 -6.87 13.68
C GLU A 150 13.17 -7.77 12.45
N GLN A 151 11.98 -7.78 11.83
CA GLN A 151 11.69 -8.49 10.58
C GLN A 151 12.14 -7.71 9.33
N GLY A 152 12.73 -6.51 9.50
CA GLY A 152 13.19 -5.66 8.40
C GLY A 152 12.10 -4.77 7.80
N ILE A 153 10.95 -4.62 8.46
CA ILE A 153 9.88 -3.70 8.06
C ILE A 153 10.17 -2.34 8.69
N GLY A 154 10.47 -1.33 7.86
CA GLY A 154 10.86 0.02 8.30
C GLY A 154 9.67 0.84 8.82
N VAL A 155 9.22 0.59 10.04
CA VAL A 155 8.16 1.36 10.71
C VAL A 155 8.74 2.14 11.87
N PHE A 156 8.38 3.42 11.96
CA PHE A 156 8.94 4.38 12.91
C PHE A 156 7.82 5.10 13.65
N GLY A 157 8.04 5.39 14.93
CA GLY A 157 7.07 6.05 15.79
C GLY A 157 6.82 5.26 17.08
N PRO A 158 5.67 5.48 17.74
CA PRO A 158 4.60 6.39 17.33
C PRO A 158 5.01 7.88 17.38
N TYR A 159 4.49 8.68 16.45
CA TYR A 159 4.62 10.14 16.45
C TYR A 159 3.32 10.79 16.92
N ASN A 160 3.45 11.90 17.66
CA ASN A 160 2.34 12.81 17.91
C ASN A 160 1.96 13.56 16.62
N THR A 161 0.66 13.64 16.32
CA THR A 161 0.16 14.21 15.06
C THR A 161 0.51 15.69 14.88
N ASN A 162 0.34 16.51 15.92
CA ASN A 162 0.63 17.95 15.84
C ASN A 162 2.11 18.20 15.58
N ASP A 163 2.99 17.56 16.36
CA ASP A 163 4.44 17.67 16.18
C ASP A 163 4.89 17.14 14.80
N TYR A 164 4.25 16.08 14.32
CA TYR A 164 4.53 15.47 13.02
C TYR A 164 4.19 16.42 11.86
N ILE A 165 3.04 17.10 11.96
CA ILE A 165 2.58 18.09 10.98
C ILE A 165 3.44 19.36 11.04
N ASP A 166 3.65 19.91 12.23
CA ASP A 166 4.38 21.17 12.44
C ASP A 166 5.81 21.10 11.90
N ARG A 167 6.44 19.93 12.04
CA ARG A 167 7.80 19.67 11.55
C ARG A 167 7.84 19.13 10.12
N GLN A 168 6.69 19.00 9.46
CA GLN A 168 6.55 18.44 8.11
C GLN A 168 7.23 17.06 7.95
N GLN A 169 7.14 16.23 8.98
CA GLN A 169 7.82 14.94 9.03
C GLN A 169 7.37 14.00 7.90
N PHE A 170 6.15 14.17 7.39
CA PHE A 170 5.62 13.42 6.25
C PHE A 170 6.47 13.52 4.97
N LEU A 171 7.35 14.52 4.85
CA LEU A 171 8.30 14.63 3.74
C LEU A 171 9.51 13.69 3.87
N HIS A 172 9.72 13.10 5.05
CA HIS A 172 10.85 12.23 5.34
C HIS A 172 10.51 10.75 5.27
N PHE A 173 9.22 10.41 5.10
CA PHE A 173 8.72 9.04 5.01
C PHE A 173 8.11 8.75 3.65
N ASP A 174 8.04 7.47 3.29
CA ASP A 174 7.46 7.03 2.02
C ASP A 174 5.94 6.86 2.14
N ALA A 175 5.45 6.61 3.36
CA ALA A 175 4.05 6.74 3.77
C ALA A 175 3.90 7.16 5.24
N THR A 176 2.78 7.80 5.53
CA THR A 176 2.24 8.02 6.87
C THR A 176 1.12 7.00 7.13
N LEU A 177 1.12 6.38 8.29
CA LEU A 177 0.09 5.46 8.73
C LEU A 177 -0.50 5.99 10.04
N ALA A 178 -1.75 6.41 10.03
CA ALA A 178 -2.45 6.86 11.22
C ALA A 178 -3.19 5.71 11.90
N ILE A 179 -3.19 5.64 13.24
CA ILE A 179 -3.96 4.62 13.95
C ILE A 179 -5.46 4.87 13.78
N LEU A 180 -5.94 6.11 13.98
CA LEU A 180 -7.34 6.48 13.78
C LEU A 180 -7.52 7.48 12.64
N ASP A 181 -8.78 7.65 12.22
CA ASP A 181 -9.14 8.53 11.11
C ASP A 181 -9.01 10.03 11.45
N GLY A 182 -9.03 10.38 12.75
CA GLY A 182 -8.82 11.75 13.22
C GLY A 182 -7.45 12.29 12.80
N GLU A 183 -6.39 11.59 13.16
CA GLU A 183 -5.01 11.95 12.82
C GLU A 183 -4.80 11.97 11.30
N ALA A 184 -5.40 11.01 10.59
CA ALA A 184 -5.38 10.97 9.13
C ALA A 184 -5.95 12.26 8.52
N LYS A 185 -7.13 12.70 8.99
CA LYS A 185 -7.79 13.92 8.54
C LYS A 185 -6.98 15.17 8.86
N GLU A 186 -6.34 15.24 10.03
CA GLU A 186 -5.47 16.38 10.38
C GLU A 186 -4.28 16.49 9.43
N VAL A 187 -3.58 15.39 9.17
CA VAL A 187 -2.45 15.38 8.23
C VAL A 187 -2.90 15.71 6.81
N LEU A 188 -4.03 15.15 6.36
CA LEU A 188 -4.63 15.48 5.07
C LEU A 188 -5.01 16.97 4.98
N GLY A 189 -5.50 17.55 6.07
CA GLY A 189 -5.84 18.97 6.15
C GLY A 189 -4.61 19.89 6.09
N ALA A 190 -3.45 19.42 6.55
CA ALA A 190 -2.20 20.17 6.49
C ALA A 190 -1.58 20.22 5.08
N VAL A 191 -1.93 19.27 4.19
CA VAL A 191 -1.47 19.20 2.80
C VAL A 191 -2.61 19.65 1.87
N THR A 192 -2.81 20.97 1.77
CA THR A 192 -3.98 21.57 1.08
C THR A 192 -3.83 21.69 -0.44
N ASP A 193 -2.60 21.78 -0.94
CA ASP A 193 -2.33 22.21 -2.32
C ASP A 193 -2.20 21.04 -3.31
N GLU A 194 -2.41 19.81 -2.85
CA GLU A 194 -2.25 18.60 -3.66
C GLU A 194 -3.58 17.88 -3.84
N SER A 195 -4.00 17.65 -5.10
CA SER A 195 -5.08 16.70 -5.35
C SER A 195 -4.63 15.30 -4.94
N ARG A 196 -5.55 14.52 -4.39
CA ARG A 196 -5.28 13.18 -3.86
C ARG A 196 -6.12 12.14 -4.59
N THR A 197 -5.50 11.00 -4.81
CA THR A 197 -6.16 9.80 -5.33
C THR A 197 -6.37 8.82 -4.18
N LYS A 198 -7.56 8.24 -4.07
CA LYS A 198 -7.82 7.12 -3.15
C LYS A 198 -7.46 5.83 -3.88
N LEU A 199 -6.39 5.16 -3.47
CA LEU A 199 -5.96 3.87 -4.00
C LEU A 199 -6.38 2.76 -3.04
N LEU A 200 -7.00 1.69 -3.55
CA LEU A 200 -7.23 0.48 -2.77
C LEU A 200 -5.99 -0.41 -2.82
N ILE A 201 -5.42 -0.68 -1.65
CA ILE A 201 -4.25 -1.53 -1.46
C ILE A 201 -4.65 -2.84 -0.75
N GLY A 202 -3.81 -3.87 -0.83
CA GLY A 202 -4.09 -5.17 -0.23
C GLY A 202 -4.98 -6.09 -1.07
N ILE A 203 -5.34 -5.66 -2.29
CA ILE A 203 -6.10 -6.46 -3.27
C ILE A 203 -5.26 -6.71 -4.54
N PRO A 204 -5.46 -7.85 -5.24
CA PRO A 204 -4.72 -8.18 -6.47
C PRO A 204 -4.99 -7.22 -7.63
N MET A 205 -6.21 -6.66 -7.68
CA MET A 205 -6.62 -5.70 -8.70
C MET A 205 -6.18 -4.28 -8.32
N VAL A 206 -5.72 -3.49 -9.30
CA VAL A 206 -5.40 -2.07 -9.10
C VAL A 206 -6.67 -1.24 -9.25
N MET A 207 -7.11 -0.59 -8.18
CA MET A 207 -8.31 0.24 -8.20
C MET A 207 -8.07 1.58 -7.51
N ALA A 208 -8.41 2.67 -8.19
CA ALA A 208 -8.32 4.01 -7.64
C ALA A 208 -9.59 4.84 -7.89
N SER A 209 -9.85 5.82 -7.03
CA SER A 209 -10.92 6.80 -7.19
C SER A 209 -10.43 8.21 -6.84
N THR A 210 -11.20 9.21 -7.23
CA THR A 210 -10.93 10.58 -6.81
C THR A 210 -11.27 10.79 -5.33
N GLU A 211 -10.56 11.68 -4.66
CA GLU A 211 -10.95 12.11 -3.31
C GLU A 211 -12.33 12.80 -3.26
N TYR A 212 -12.75 13.40 -4.38
CA TYR A 212 -14.03 14.05 -4.54
C TYR A 212 -15.15 13.02 -4.62
N GLY A 213 -16.17 13.19 -3.76
CA GLY A 213 -17.35 12.32 -3.72
C GLY A 213 -18.38 12.62 -4.82
N ALA A 214 -19.54 11.97 -4.72
CA ALA A 214 -20.62 12.02 -5.69
C ALA A 214 -21.48 13.31 -5.66
N THR A 215 -20.92 14.45 -5.24
CA THR A 215 -21.74 15.66 -5.08
C THR A 215 -22.09 16.26 -6.44
N ASN A 216 -23.39 16.38 -6.72
CA ASN A 216 -23.94 17.02 -7.94
C ASN A 216 -23.59 18.51 -8.12
N ASP A 217 -22.79 19.10 -7.23
CA ASP A 217 -22.36 20.51 -7.25
C ASP A 217 -21.17 20.80 -8.18
N PHE A 218 -20.82 19.87 -9.08
CA PHE A 218 -19.79 20.11 -10.10
C PHE A 218 -20.16 21.26 -11.05
N ASP A 219 -21.46 21.54 -11.23
CA ASP A 219 -21.97 22.50 -12.22
C ASP A 219 -21.97 23.97 -11.74
N ALA A 220 -21.89 24.24 -10.43
CA ALA A 220 -22.08 25.59 -9.90
C ALA A 220 -20.81 26.44 -9.79
N SER A 221 -19.61 25.86 -9.95
CA SER A 221 -18.35 26.53 -9.55
C SER A 221 -17.24 26.58 -10.61
N GLY A 222 -17.50 26.21 -11.87
CA GLY A 222 -16.53 26.40 -12.97
C GLY A 222 -15.22 25.63 -12.79
N ILE A 223 -15.31 24.39 -12.29
CA ILE A 223 -14.20 23.70 -11.63
C ILE A 223 -13.25 23.01 -12.63
N VAL A 224 -11.99 23.47 -12.67
CA VAL A 224 -10.85 22.80 -13.35
C VAL A 224 -10.38 21.55 -12.57
N GLN A 225 -10.76 21.44 -11.30
CA GLN A 225 -10.26 20.44 -10.33
C GLN A 225 -10.72 18.98 -10.55
N PRO A 226 -11.96 18.67 -10.98
CA PRO A 226 -12.41 17.27 -11.13
C PRO A 226 -11.70 16.56 -12.29
N ALA A 227 -11.45 17.27 -13.39
CA ALA A 227 -10.70 16.73 -14.53
C ALA A 227 -9.23 16.47 -14.15
N TYR A 228 -8.63 17.35 -13.36
CA TYR A 228 -7.27 17.15 -12.84
C TYR A 228 -7.21 15.96 -11.88
N ALA A 229 -8.16 15.82 -10.95
CA ALA A 229 -8.21 14.68 -10.04
C ALA A 229 -8.45 13.35 -10.74
N LEU A 230 -9.38 13.30 -11.71
CA LEU A 230 -9.60 12.09 -12.52
C LEU A 230 -8.33 11.72 -13.29
N ARG A 231 -7.68 12.70 -13.92
CA ARG A 231 -6.41 12.49 -14.61
C ARG A 231 -5.34 11.94 -13.67
N LYS A 232 -5.24 12.48 -12.45
CA LYS A 232 -4.30 12.00 -11.43
C LYS A 232 -4.60 10.55 -11.02
N ALA A 233 -5.87 10.19 -10.86
CA ALA A 233 -6.28 8.82 -10.57
C ALA A 233 -5.94 7.86 -11.71
N VAL A 234 -6.18 8.26 -12.96
CA VAL A 234 -5.80 7.47 -14.15
C VAL A 234 -4.29 7.23 -14.20
N TYR A 235 -3.48 8.27 -14.02
CA TYR A 235 -2.01 8.10 -14.01
C TYR A 235 -1.54 7.26 -12.83
N THR A 236 -2.15 7.41 -11.66
CA THR A 236 -1.83 6.58 -10.49
C THR A 236 -2.08 5.10 -10.78
N VAL A 237 -3.20 4.74 -11.41
CA VAL A 237 -3.47 3.34 -11.81
C VAL A 237 -2.46 2.84 -12.83
N ILE A 238 -2.16 3.64 -13.86
CA ILE A 238 -1.15 3.30 -14.88
C ILE A 238 0.20 3.01 -14.23
N ASP A 239 0.64 3.91 -13.35
CA ASP A 239 1.94 3.83 -12.70
C ASP A 239 2.00 2.60 -11.78
N VAL A 240 0.96 2.37 -10.96
CA VAL A 240 0.89 1.20 -10.08
C VAL A 240 0.89 -0.11 -10.87
N VAL A 241 0.14 -0.22 -11.97
CA VAL A 241 0.17 -1.43 -12.81
C VAL A 241 1.57 -1.72 -13.33
N ARG A 242 2.24 -0.70 -13.86
CA ARG A 242 3.62 -0.82 -14.36
C ARG A 242 4.61 -1.16 -13.25
N CYS A 243 4.44 -0.57 -12.07
CA CYS A 243 5.24 -0.89 -10.89
C CYS A 243 5.08 -2.35 -10.49
N ARG A 244 3.84 -2.88 -10.45
CA ARG A 244 3.58 -4.30 -10.17
C ARG A 244 4.26 -5.21 -11.19
N GLU A 245 4.08 -4.94 -12.48
CA GLU A 245 4.71 -5.70 -13.57
C GLU A 245 6.24 -5.73 -13.40
N ALA A 246 6.86 -4.56 -13.21
CA ALA A 246 8.31 -4.46 -13.04
C ALA A 246 8.81 -5.12 -11.73
N TYR A 247 8.06 -4.99 -10.64
CA TYR A 247 8.38 -5.64 -9.37
C TYR A 247 8.34 -7.15 -9.50
N ASP A 248 7.26 -7.69 -10.06
CA ASP A 248 7.03 -9.12 -10.19
C ASP A 248 8.03 -9.74 -11.19
N GLU A 249 8.30 -9.08 -12.32
CA GLU A 249 9.34 -9.48 -13.28
C GLU A 249 10.72 -9.55 -12.60
N GLY A 250 11.11 -8.50 -11.89
CA GLY A 250 12.40 -8.41 -11.21
C GLY A 250 12.60 -9.42 -10.08
N HIS A 251 11.52 -9.95 -9.49
CA HIS A 251 11.57 -10.95 -8.42
C HIS A 251 11.30 -12.39 -8.91
N SER A 252 11.02 -12.59 -10.21
CA SER A 252 10.69 -13.90 -10.77
C SER A 252 11.87 -14.88 -10.80
N ASP A 253 13.08 -14.40 -11.09
CA ASP A 253 14.32 -15.19 -11.10
C ASP A 253 15.48 -14.37 -10.48
N PRO A 254 15.54 -14.27 -9.14
CA PRO A 254 16.55 -13.46 -8.48
C PRO A 254 17.94 -14.06 -8.68
N LEU A 255 18.92 -13.21 -8.99
CA LEU A 255 20.30 -13.64 -9.18
C LEU A 255 20.79 -14.49 -7.99
N PRO A 256 21.37 -15.68 -8.25
CA PRO A 256 21.88 -16.52 -7.18
C PRO A 256 22.99 -15.78 -6.44
N LYS A 257 23.00 -15.88 -5.11
CA LYS A 257 24.08 -15.32 -4.30
C LYS A 257 25.41 -15.97 -4.69
N LEU A 258 26.23 -15.22 -5.43
CA LEU A 258 27.59 -15.63 -5.76
C LEU A 258 28.46 -15.50 -4.50
N TYR A 259 28.87 -16.62 -3.93
CA TYR A 259 29.87 -16.65 -2.86
C TYR A 259 31.25 -16.43 -3.51
N HIS A 260 31.76 -15.20 -3.52
CA HIS A 260 33.11 -14.88 -4.03
C HIS A 260 34.15 -14.61 -2.92
N GLU A 261 33.82 -14.86 -1.66
CA GLU A 261 34.75 -14.65 -0.54
C GLU A 261 34.82 -15.84 0.42
N ARG A 262 35.01 -17.05 -0.11
CA ARG A 262 35.82 -18.02 0.64
C ARG A 262 37.25 -17.89 0.14
N ARG A 263 38.07 -17.14 0.89
CA ARG A 263 39.52 -17.25 0.79
C ARG A 263 39.85 -18.71 1.09
N ASP A 264 40.18 -19.45 0.04
CA ASP A 264 40.52 -20.86 0.12
C ASP A 264 41.84 -20.98 0.91
N ASP A 265 41.73 -21.26 2.21
CA ASP A 265 42.86 -21.34 3.15
C ASP A 265 43.76 -22.58 2.89
N SER A 266 43.50 -23.32 1.80
CA SER A 266 44.21 -24.53 1.39
C SER A 266 45.66 -24.30 0.95
N GLU A 267 46.11 -23.05 0.75
CA GLU A 267 47.53 -22.74 0.53
C GLU A 267 48.42 -22.97 1.78
N LYS A 268 47.88 -22.95 3.00
CA LYS A 268 48.67 -23.16 4.23
C LYS A 268 49.17 -24.59 4.42
N VAL A 269 48.59 -25.57 3.72
CA VAL A 269 48.96 -26.99 3.85
C VAL A 269 50.17 -27.35 2.97
N ARG A 270 50.48 -26.55 1.93
CA ARG A 270 51.57 -26.86 0.97
C ARG A 270 52.97 -26.74 1.56
N PHE A 271 53.14 -26.04 2.69
CA PHE A 271 54.43 -25.84 3.34
C PHE A 271 54.69 -26.79 4.52
N ALA A 272 53.76 -27.71 4.83
CA ALA A 272 53.88 -28.69 5.90
C ALA A 272 54.31 -30.07 5.38
N VAL A 273 55.29 -30.15 4.48
CA VAL A 273 55.92 -31.43 4.13
C VAL A 273 57.03 -31.71 5.15
N ARG A 274 56.80 -32.70 6.03
CA ARG A 274 57.82 -33.23 6.94
C ARG A 274 58.98 -33.81 6.13
N LYS A 275 60.19 -33.28 6.33
CA LYS A 275 61.44 -33.80 5.78
C LYS A 275 61.63 -35.23 6.31
N GLN A 276 61.51 -36.26 5.45
CA GLN A 276 61.88 -37.62 5.82
C GLN A 276 63.40 -37.67 6.03
N ASN A 277 63.82 -38.06 7.24
CA ASN A 277 65.20 -38.35 7.57
C ASN A 277 65.56 -39.73 6.98
N ASN A 278 66.42 -39.75 5.96
CA ASN A 278 67.06 -40.98 5.51
C ASN A 278 68.24 -41.29 6.47
N ALA A 279 68.11 -42.35 7.26
CA ALA A 279 69.24 -43.03 7.92
C ALA A 279 69.50 -44.36 7.18
N PRO A 280 70.76 -44.78 7.01
CA PRO A 280 71.08 -45.97 6.22
C PRO A 280 70.79 -47.25 7.02
N GLU A 281 70.08 -48.19 6.39
CA GLU A 281 69.93 -49.55 6.90
C GLU A 281 71.28 -50.29 6.81
N ASN A 282 71.84 -50.63 7.97
CA ASN A 282 72.85 -51.68 8.12
C ASN A 282 72.14 -52.95 8.58
N GLY A 283 72.42 -54.09 7.94
CA GLY A 283 72.15 -55.38 8.56
C GLY A 283 72.11 -56.60 7.62
N ASN A 284 73.27 -57.26 7.52
CA ASN A 284 73.55 -58.67 7.18
C ASN A 284 73.18 -59.23 5.80
#